data_AF-A0A958TYF1-F1
#
_entry.id   AF-A0A958TYF1-F1
#
_cell.length_a   1.000
_cell.length_b   1.000
_cell.length_c   1.000
_cell.angle_alpha   90.00
_cell.angle_beta   90.00
_cell.angle_gamma   90.00
#
_symmetry.space_group_name_H-M   'P 1'
#
loop_
_entity.id
_entity.type
_entity.pdbx_description
1 polymer ?
#
loop_
_entity_poly.entity_id
_entity_poly.type
_entity_poly.pdbx_seq_one_letter_code
_entity_poly.pdbx_strand_id
1 'polypeptide(L)' 'MKKILVSFVLISFFQTVSAQEWQTDFETAKQISSEENHPIILVFQGSDWCAPCIKLDREIWSSEEFKAYSKEHFVMLQ' A
#
# COMPACT_ATOMS: atom_id res chain seq x y z
N MET A 1 17.64 -36.75 11.38
CA MET A 1 17.08 -35.73 12.29
C MET A 1 17.61 -34.33 12.04
N LYS A 2 18.94 -34.09 11.97
CA LYS A 2 19.50 -32.76 11.64
C LYS A 2 19.05 -32.19 10.28
N LYS A 3 18.95 -33.02 9.24
CA LYS A 3 18.49 -32.60 7.90
C LYS A 3 17.01 -32.16 7.86
N ILE A 4 16.17 -32.72 8.74
CA ILE A 4 14.75 -32.36 8.86
C ILE A 4 14.61 -31.01 9.58
N LEU A 5 15.41 -30.78 10.63
CA LEU A 5 15.52 -29.48 11.31
C LEU A 5 16.00 -28.36 10.39
N VAL A 6 16.99 -28.63 9.52
CA VAL A 6 17.48 -27.66 8.52
C VAL A 6 16.39 -27.35 7.47
N SER A 7 15.59 -28.35 7.08
CA SER A 7 14.50 -28.16 6.12
C SER A 7 13.33 -27.36 6.69
N PHE A 8 13.09 -27.40 8.00
CA PHE A 8 12.00 -26.65 8.66
C PHE A 8 12.36 -25.15 8.84
N VAL A 9 13.65 -24.85 9.06
CA VAL A 9 14.14 -23.46 9.18
C VAL A 9 14.06 -22.72 7.84
N LEU A 10 14.22 -23.41 6.70
CA LEU A 10 14.13 -22.78 5.37
C LEU A 10 12.72 -22.29 4.99
N ILE A 11 11.66 -22.84 5.61
CA ILE A 11 10.26 -22.51 5.26
C ILE A 11 9.77 -21.25 6.00
N SER A 12 10.42 -20.83 7.09
CA SER A 12 9.94 -19.72 7.93
C SER A 12 10.29 -18.31 7.43
N PHE A 13 10.85 -18.17 6.21
CA PHE A 13 11.28 -16.87 5.69
C PHE A 13 10.45 -16.35 4.51
N PHE A 14 9.21 -16.79 4.35
CA PHE A 14 8.25 -16.14 3.46
C PHE A 14 7.79 -14.81 4.08
N GLN A 15 8.62 -13.78 3.92
CA GLN A 15 8.24 -12.40 4.18
C GLN A 15 7.14 -12.03 3.18
N THR A 16 5.94 -11.71 3.67
CA THR A 16 4.86 -11.19 2.83
C THR A 16 5.21 -9.76 2.44
N VAL A 17 5.60 -9.55 1.18
CA VAL A 17 5.75 -8.19 0.64
C VAL A 17 4.35 -7.63 0.43
N SER A 18 3.93 -6.70 1.31
CA SER A 18 2.69 -5.96 1.14
C SER A 18 3.00 -4.66 0.44
N ALA A 19 2.44 -4.46 -0.75
CA ALA A 19 2.38 -3.14 -1.36
C ALA A 19 1.29 -2.30 -0.66
N GLN A 20 1.37 -0.97 -0.80
CA GLN A 20 0.24 -0.12 -0.43
C GLN A 20 -0.95 -0.48 -1.32
N GLU A 21 -2.12 -0.68 -0.71
CA GLU A 21 -3.33 -0.96 -1.47
C GLU A 21 -3.96 0.36 -1.94
N TRP A 22 -4.01 0.52 -3.26
CA TRP A 22 -4.66 1.65 -3.92
C TRP A 22 -5.87 1.13 -4.67
N GLN A 23 -7.01 1.76 -4.43
CA GLN A 23 -8.21 1.52 -5.21
C GLN A 23 -8.11 2.26 -6.55
N THR A 24 -8.74 1.72 -7.59
CA THR A 24 -8.86 2.38 -8.91
C THR A 24 -10.32 2.59 -9.31
N ASP A 25 -11.25 2.04 -8.53
CA ASP A 25 -12.68 2.19 -8.73
C ASP A 25 -13.28 3.00 -7.57
N PHE A 26 -14.02 4.05 -7.93
CA PHE A 26 -14.56 4.97 -6.95
C PHE A 26 -15.67 4.35 -6.09
N GLU A 27 -16.49 3.46 -6.64
CA GLU A 27 -17.55 2.82 -5.86
C GLU A 27 -16.99 1.83 -4.85
N THR A 28 -15.93 1.11 -5.22
CA THR A 28 -15.16 0.25 -4.32
C THR A 28 -14.52 1.08 -3.20
N ALA A 29 -13.85 2.19 -3.53
CA ALA A 29 -13.26 3.08 -2.53
C ALA A 29 -14.31 3.67 -1.57
N LYS A 30 -15.50 4.02 -2.07
CA LYS A 30 -16.63 4.46 -1.25
C LYS A 30 -17.15 3.38 -0.32
N GLN A 31 -17.26 2.15 -0.80
CA GLN A 31 -17.69 1.03 0.03
C GLN A 31 -16.70 0.82 1.18
N ILE A 32 -15.40 0.71 0.88
CA ILE A 32 -14.34 0.53 1.89
C ILE A 32 -14.33 1.71 2.87
N SER A 33 -14.43 2.94 2.37
CA SER A 33 -14.48 4.15 3.21
C SER A 33 -15.64 4.12 4.20
N SER A 34 -16.81 3.63 3.79
CA SER A 34 -17.96 3.47 4.68
C SER A 34 -17.80 2.33 5.68
N GLU A 35 -17.11 1.25 5.31
CA GLU A 35 -16.86 0.09 6.18
C GLU A 35 -15.79 0.37 7.24
N GLU A 36 -14.70 1.04 6.83
CA GLU A 36 -13.57 1.38 7.70
C GLU A 36 -13.73 2.73 8.42
N ASN A 37 -14.73 3.52 8.03
CA ASN A 37 -14.93 4.90 8.51
C ASN A 37 -13.69 5.79 8.30
N HIS A 38 -12.97 5.56 7.20
CA HIS A 38 -11.80 6.32 6.77
C HIS A 38 -12.13 7.24 5.60
N PRO A 39 -11.67 8.51 5.59
CA PRO A 39 -11.84 9.38 4.42
C PRO A 39 -11.03 8.88 3.22
N ILE A 40 -11.55 9.17 2.02
CA ILE A 40 -10.87 8.86 0.74
C ILE A 40 -9.90 9.99 0.40
N ILE A 41 -8.65 9.63 0.08
CA ILE A 41 -7.72 10.52 -0.62
C ILE A 41 -7.73 10.13 -2.09
N LEU A 42 -8.36 10.98 -2.91
CA LEU A 42 -8.37 10.84 -4.37
C LEU A 42 -7.20 11.63 -4.97
N VAL A 43 -6.28 10.93 -5.63
CA VAL A 43 -5.06 11.50 -6.19
C VAL A 43 -5.16 11.63 -7.70
N PHE A 44 -5.30 12.86 -8.18
CA PHE A 44 -5.21 13.16 -9.61
C PHE A 44 -3.74 13.39 -10.00
N GLN A 45 -3.16 12.46 -10.76
CA GLN A 45 -1.78 12.57 -11.23
C GLN A 45 -1.56 11.95 -12.61
N GLY A 46 -0.48 12.37 -13.26
CA GLY A 46 0.05 11.71 -14.45
C GLY A 46 1.40 11.05 -14.13
N SER A 47 1.41 9.72 -14.04
CA SER A 47 2.57 8.92 -13.60
C SER A 47 3.82 9.12 -14.45
N ASP A 48 3.64 9.39 -15.75
CA ASP A 48 4.74 9.31 -16.72
C ASP A 48 5.26 10.67 -17.18
N TRP A 49 4.53 11.75 -16.87
CA TRP A 49 4.78 13.07 -17.47
C TRP A 49 4.62 14.25 -16.52
N CYS A 50 4.02 14.06 -15.33
CA CYS A 50 3.94 15.11 -14.32
C CYS A 50 5.14 15.03 -13.36
N ALA A 51 6.22 15.76 -13.66
CA ALA A 51 7.43 15.75 -12.82
C ALA A 51 7.18 16.09 -11.33
N PRO A 52 6.32 17.07 -10.97
CA PRO A 52 5.97 17.31 -9.58
C PRO A 52 5.20 16.14 -8.93
N CYS A 53 4.31 15.47 -9.69
CA CYS A 53 3.55 14.33 -9.19
C CYS A 53 4.47 13.13 -8.92
N ILE A 54 5.40 12.84 -9.84
CA ILE A 54 6.42 11.80 -9.67
C ILE A 54 7.27 12.07 -8.42
N LYS A 55 7.63 13.33 -8.18
CA LYS A 55 8.36 13.71 -6.97
C LYS A 55 7.54 13.48 -5.70
N LEU A 56 6.26 13.89 -5.71
CA LEU A 56 5.35 13.68 -4.59
C LEU A 56 5.15 12.19 -4.28
N ASP A 57 4.98 11.36 -5.31
CA ASP A 57 4.87 9.92 -5.16
C ASP A 57 6.11 9.33 -4.49
N ARG A 58 7.30 9.65 -5.00
CA ARG A 58 8.56 9.14 -4.47
C ARG A 58 8.83 9.59 -3.04
N GLU A 59 8.53 10.84 -2.71
CA GLU A 59 8.92 11.45 -1.43
C GLU A 59 7.87 11.26 -0.34
N ILE A 60 6.59 11.13 -0.69
CA ILE A 60 5.49 11.04 0.26
C ILE A 60 4.74 9.73 0.09
N TRP A 61 4.03 9.50 -1.02
CA TRP A 61 3.13 8.35 -1.17
C TRP A 61 3.81 7.00 -1.01
N SER A 62 5.05 6.89 -1.51
CA SER A 62 5.87 5.68 -1.47
C SER A 62 6.77 5.59 -0.23
N SER A 63 6.77 6.59 0.66
CA SER A 63 7.51 6.55 1.93
C SER A 63 6.90 5.53 2.89
N GLU A 64 7.74 4.86 3.68
CA GLU A 64 7.25 3.87 4.64
C GLU A 64 6.43 4.51 5.76
N GLU A 65 6.80 5.73 6.15
CA GLU A 65 6.09 6.55 7.12
C GLU A 65 4.65 6.84 6.66
N PHE A 66 4.47 7.26 5.40
CA PHE A 66 3.15 7.54 4.87
C PHE A 66 2.34 6.26 4.63
N LYS A 67 2.94 5.16 4.16
CA LYS A 67 2.24 3.88 4.02
C LYS A 67 1.69 3.40 5.35
N ALA A 68 2.50 3.45 6.41
CA ALA A 68 2.07 3.08 7.75
C ALA A 68 0.92 3.98 8.25
N TYR A 69 1.05 5.30 8.08
CA TYR A 69 0.02 6.26 8.48
C TYR A 69 -1.28 6.09 7.68
N SER A 70 -1.19 6.05 6.36
CA SER A 70 -2.36 5.98 5.47
C SER A 70 -3.18 4.71 5.67
N LYS A 71 -2.54 3.58 5.96
CA LYS A 71 -3.23 2.32 6.26
C LYS A 71 -4.22 2.42 7.43
N GLU A 72 -3.95 3.29 8.41
CA GLU A 72 -4.78 3.48 9.60
C GLU A 72 -5.75 4.67 9.49
N HIS A 73 -5.72 5.42 8.39
CA HIS A 73 -6.39 6.71 8.31
C HIS A 73 -7.12 6.98 7.00
N PHE A 74 -6.74 6.36 5.88
CA PHE A 74 -7.22 6.74 4.55
C PHE A 74 -7.50 5.54 3.66
N VAL A 75 -8.51 5.71 2.82
CA VAL A 75 -8.67 4.90 1.61
C VAL A 75 -8.00 5.64 0.45
N MET A 76 -6.91 5.08 -0.08
CA MET A 76 -6.16 5.68 -1.19
C MET A 76 -6.81 5.32 -2.53
N LEU A 77 -7.04 6.31 -3.38
CA LEU A 77 -7.66 6.15 -4.70
C LEU A 77 -6.85 6.91 -5.77
N GLN A 78 -6.61 6.26 -6.90
CA GLN A 78 -5.93 6.83 -8.08
C GLN A 78 -6.70 6.56 -9.37
#